data_AF-A0A256A6J8-F1
#
_entry.id   AF-A0A256A6J8-F1
#
_cell.length_a   1.000
_cell.length_b   1.000
_cell.length_c   1.000
_cell.angle_alpha   90.00
_cell.angle_beta   90.00
_cell.angle_gamma   90.00
#
_symmetry.space_group_name_H-M   'P 1'
#
loop_
_entity.id
_entity.type
_entity.pdbx_description
1 polymer ?
#
loop_
_entity_poly.entity_id
_entity_poly.type
_entity_poly.pdbx_seq_one_letter_code
_entity_poly.pdbx_strand_id
1 'polypeptide(L)'
;MTNAYSQTKYTGYQYVLNSDDYISFKYTREYKTVGENYVTIYKIYHPTKGHHAFTITATHYKADKKVKVDVEDAGGGIFAHINSEETTYDTASMEPFGFRGAVGALGGNRVPNQLMVKFVSNKYENIKVVHVNATEPGTNNFYFYVLDEKN
;
A
#
# COMPACT_ATOMS: atom_id res chain seq x y z
N MET A 1 -0.65 34.09 -9.29
CA MET A 1 -1.83 33.31 -8.84
C MET A 1 -1.46 31.84 -8.96
N THR A 2 -1.16 31.18 -7.85
CA THR A 2 -0.86 29.74 -7.82
C THR A 2 -2.19 29.00 -7.83
N ASN A 3 -2.53 28.37 -8.95
CA ASN A 3 -3.63 27.41 -8.99
C ASN A 3 -3.26 26.26 -8.05
N ALA A 4 -3.86 26.24 -6.87
CA ALA A 4 -3.80 25.10 -5.97
C ALA A 4 -4.62 23.97 -6.61
N TYR A 5 -3.97 23.13 -7.41
CA TYR A 5 -4.56 21.87 -7.84
C TYR A 5 -4.80 21.02 -6.58
N SER A 6 -6.05 20.92 -6.16
CA SER A 6 -6.44 20.03 -5.07
C SER A 6 -6.13 18.60 -5.50
N GLN A 7 -5.13 17.97 -4.86
CA GLN A 7 -4.81 16.56 -5.13
C GLN A 7 -6.03 15.69 -4.80
N THR A 8 -6.42 14.82 -5.74
CA THR A 8 -7.51 13.87 -5.52
C THR A 8 -7.21 12.99 -4.31
N LYS A 9 -8.07 13.07 -3.30
CA LYS A 9 -8.00 12.22 -2.11
C LYS A 9 -8.94 11.02 -2.26
N TYR A 10 -8.38 9.83 -2.08
CA TYR A 10 -9.11 8.57 -2.01
C TYR A 10 -9.38 8.21 -0.54
N THR A 11 -10.22 7.18 -0.34
CA THR A 11 -10.52 6.62 0.99
C THR A 11 -9.98 5.20 1.04
N GLY A 12 -9.19 4.89 2.06
CA GLY A 12 -8.76 3.53 2.40
C GLY A 12 -9.18 3.20 3.83
N TYR A 13 -8.82 2.00 4.29
CA TYR A 13 -9.12 1.54 5.64
C TYR A 13 -7.90 0.89 6.28
N GLN A 14 -7.64 1.25 7.53
CA GLN A 14 -6.66 0.58 8.38
C GLN A 14 -7.41 -0.49 9.17
N TYR A 15 -7.07 -1.75 8.97
CA TYR A 15 -7.55 -2.86 9.77
C TYR A 15 -6.68 -3.01 11.02
N VAL A 16 -7.29 -3.03 12.20
CA VAL A 16 -6.63 -3.15 13.50
C VAL A 16 -6.86 -4.55 14.05
N LEU A 17 -5.82 -5.40 14.05
CA LEU A 17 -5.98 -6.82 14.38
C LEU A 17 -6.56 -7.06 15.79
N ASN A 18 -6.14 -6.25 16.78
CA ASN A 18 -6.48 -6.45 18.18
C ASN A 18 -7.94 -6.11 18.52
N SER A 19 -8.57 -5.21 17.75
CA SER A 19 -9.96 -4.82 17.96
C SER A 19 -10.91 -5.30 16.84
N ASP A 20 -10.36 -5.92 15.79
CA ASP A 20 -11.10 -6.33 14.58
C ASP A 20 -11.82 -5.16 13.90
N ASP A 21 -11.30 -3.94 14.05
CA ASP A 21 -11.91 -2.71 13.54
C ASP A 21 -11.29 -2.24 12.22
N TYR A 22 -12.10 -1.54 11.42
CA TYR A 22 -11.65 -0.81 10.25
C TYR A 22 -11.77 0.70 10.47
N ILE A 23 -10.65 1.41 10.43
CA ILE A 23 -10.59 2.86 10.56
C ILE A 23 -10.37 3.48 9.18
N SER A 24 -11.33 4.27 8.70
CA SER A 24 -11.18 4.96 7.41
C SER A 24 -10.10 6.03 7.49
N PHE A 25 -9.26 6.10 6.47
CA PHE A 25 -8.28 7.18 6.28
C PHE A 25 -8.36 7.77 4.87
N LYS A 26 -7.73 8.92 4.68
CA LYS A 26 -7.55 9.52 3.35
C LYS A 26 -6.15 9.26 2.84
N TYR A 27 -6.01 9.10 1.53
CA TYR A 27 -4.71 9.03 0.88
C TYR A 27 -4.71 9.73 -0.47
N THR A 28 -3.54 10.16 -0.93
CA THR A 28 -3.32 10.52 -2.35
C THR A 28 -2.48 9.43 -2.99
N ARG A 29 -2.58 9.31 -4.32
CA ARG A 29 -1.80 8.36 -5.11
C ARG A 29 -1.24 9.04 -6.34
N GLU A 30 0.00 8.74 -6.65
CA GLU A 30 0.72 9.22 -7.84
C GLU A 30 1.40 8.06 -8.54
N TYR A 31 1.40 8.09 -9.88
CA TYR A 31 2.16 7.16 -10.71
C TYR A 31 3.34 7.90 -11.32
N LYS A 32 4.51 7.28 -11.32
CA LYS A 32 5.71 7.79 -11.97
C LYS A 32 6.51 6.65 -12.59
N THR A 33 7.34 6.98 -13.56
CA THR A 33 8.33 6.07 -14.12
C THR A 33 9.71 6.50 -13.64
N VAL A 34 10.49 5.55 -13.12
CA VAL A 34 11.87 5.78 -12.66
C VAL A 34 12.78 4.79 -13.36
N GLY A 35 13.52 5.26 -14.38
CA GLY A 35 14.23 4.36 -15.29
C GLY A 35 13.23 3.46 -16.02
N GLU A 36 13.41 2.15 -15.90
CA GLU A 36 12.52 1.13 -16.48
C GLU A 36 11.41 0.67 -15.52
N ASN A 37 11.40 1.19 -14.29
CA ASN A 37 10.46 0.76 -13.26
C ASN A 37 9.23 1.66 -13.20
N TYR A 38 8.08 1.04 -12.97
CA TYR A 38 6.83 1.74 -12.74
C TYR A 38 6.60 1.86 -11.23
N VAL A 39 6.49 3.09 -10.73
CA VAL A 39 6.42 3.37 -9.30
C VAL A 39 5.09 4.04 -8.98
N THR A 40 4.40 3.52 -7.98
CA THR A 40 3.16 4.07 -7.46
C THR A 40 3.38 4.47 -6.01
N ILE A 41 3.17 5.75 -5.71
CA ILE A 41 3.39 6.33 -4.39
C ILE A 41 2.04 6.69 -3.78
N TYR A 42 1.84 6.26 -2.55
CA TYR A 42 0.69 6.59 -1.73
C TYR A 42 1.15 7.43 -0.55
N LYS A 43 0.52 8.59 -0.34
CA LYS A 43 0.68 9.37 0.90
C LYS A 43 -0.54 9.14 1.77
N ILE A 44 -0.35 8.46 2.89
CA ILE A 44 -1.40 8.11 3.84
C ILE A 44 -1.52 9.23 4.87
N TYR A 45 -2.74 9.74 5.08
CA TYR A 45 -2.99 10.79 6.05
C TYR A 45 -3.58 10.20 7.32
N HIS A 46 -3.07 10.64 8.47
CA HIS A 46 -3.56 10.22 9.79
C HIS A 46 -5.07 10.46 9.89
N PRO A 47 -5.89 9.47 10.30
CA PRO A 47 -7.36 9.53 10.23
C PRO A 47 -7.95 10.68 11.04
N THR A 48 -7.42 10.96 12.23
CA THR A 48 -7.89 12.06 13.10
C THR A 48 -7.09 13.37 12.96
N LYS A 49 -5.76 13.30 12.79
CA LYS A 49 -4.89 14.48 12.79
C LYS A 49 -4.67 15.09 11.40
N GLY A 50 -5.02 14.39 10.32
CA GLY A 50 -5.01 14.90 8.94
C GLY A 50 -3.64 15.18 8.32
N HIS A 51 -2.53 15.05 9.04
CA HIS A 51 -1.18 15.17 8.50
C HIS A 51 -0.75 13.88 7.78
N HIS A 52 0.25 13.99 6.90
CA HIS A 52 0.88 12.85 6.24
C HIS A 52 1.60 11.99 7.28
N ALA A 53 1.17 10.74 7.43
CA ALA A 53 1.69 9.80 8.44
C ALA A 53 2.67 8.79 7.83
N PHE A 54 2.32 8.22 6.67
CA PHE A 54 3.12 7.17 6.03
C PHE A 54 3.16 7.33 4.52
N THR A 55 4.27 6.94 3.92
CA THR A 55 4.40 6.74 2.48
C THR A 55 4.44 5.25 2.18
N ILE A 56 3.56 4.78 1.29
CA ILE A 56 3.64 3.43 0.72
C ILE A 56 4.09 3.56 -0.72
N THR A 57 5.19 2.91 -1.08
CA THR A 57 5.77 2.95 -2.43
C THR A 57 5.77 1.55 -3.02
N ALA A 58 4.96 1.34 -4.07
CA ALA A 58 4.99 0.12 -4.87
C ALA A 58 5.87 0.34 -6.11
N THR A 59 6.92 -0.45 -6.24
CA THR A 59 7.82 -0.46 -7.40
C THR A 59 7.64 -1.76 -8.16
N HIS A 60 7.26 -1.65 -9.43
CA HIS A 60 7.14 -2.77 -10.34
C HIS A 60 8.37 -2.85 -11.24
N TYR A 61 9.17 -3.90 -11.01
CA TYR A 61 10.30 -4.32 -11.82
C TYR A 61 9.79 -5.27 -12.91
N LYS A 62 9.34 -4.70 -14.03
CA LYS A 62 8.63 -5.45 -15.09
C LYS A 62 9.48 -6.53 -15.72
N ALA A 63 10.78 -6.27 -15.92
CA ALA A 63 11.73 -7.24 -16.47
C ALA A 63 11.86 -8.49 -15.58
N ASP A 64 11.82 -8.30 -14.26
CA ASP A 64 11.95 -9.35 -13.26
C ASP A 64 10.61 -9.98 -12.85
N LYS A 65 9.50 -9.50 -13.42
CA LYS A 65 8.12 -9.84 -13.00
C LYS A 65 7.91 -9.75 -11.49
N LYS A 66 8.45 -8.68 -10.89
CA LYS A 66 8.52 -8.50 -9.44
C LYS A 66 7.93 -7.17 -9.02
N VAL A 67 7.17 -7.19 -7.93
CA VAL A 67 6.67 -5.98 -7.26
C VAL A 67 7.24 -5.94 -5.85
N LYS A 68 7.87 -4.83 -5.51
CA LYS A 68 8.28 -4.50 -4.14
C LYS A 68 7.40 -3.40 -3.59
N VAL A 69 6.94 -3.54 -2.36
CA VAL A 69 6.18 -2.51 -1.65
C VAL A 69 6.94 -2.14 -0.39
N ASP A 70 7.35 -0.89 -0.32
CA ASP A 70 8.02 -0.28 0.82
C ASP A 70 7.06 0.63 1.57
N VAL A 71 7.12 0.57 2.90
CA VAL A 71 6.37 1.45 3.79
C VAL A 71 7.33 2.24 4.66
N GLU A 72 7.18 3.56 4.64
CA GLU A 72 8.05 4.50 5.33
C GLU A 72 7.23 5.49 6.16
N ASP A 73 7.75 5.87 7.32
CA ASP A 73 7.24 6.98 8.11
C ASP A 73 7.44 8.31 7.38
N ALA A 74 6.43 9.18 7.41
CA ALA A 74 6.46 10.46 6.72
C ALA A 74 7.52 11.44 7.27
N GLY A 75 7.99 11.24 8.51
CA GLY A 75 9.05 12.03 9.13
C GLY A 75 10.43 11.84 8.47
N GLY A 76 10.63 10.75 7.74
CA GLY A 76 11.90 10.43 7.09
C GLY A 76 13.04 10.12 8.07
N GLY A 77 14.27 10.08 7.56
CA GLY A 77 15.47 9.73 8.32
C GLY A 77 15.80 8.23 8.34
N ILE A 78 16.88 7.87 9.03
CA ILE A 78 17.46 6.51 9.00
C ILE A 78 16.57 5.43 9.63
N PHE A 79 15.57 5.83 10.43
CA PHE A 79 14.61 4.93 11.08
C PHE A 79 13.21 5.04 10.47
N ALA A 80 13.06 5.71 9.32
CA ALA A 80 11.76 5.85 8.67
C ALA A 80 11.23 4.53 8.11
N HIS A 81 12.11 3.57 7.83
CA HIS A 81 11.70 2.31 7.26
C HIS A 81 10.82 1.51 8.24
N ILE A 82 9.61 1.17 7.81
CA ILE A 82 8.65 0.42 8.60
C ILE A 82 8.58 -1.04 8.13
N ASN A 83 8.39 -1.25 6.83
CA ASN A 83 8.25 -2.59 6.26
C ASN A 83 8.62 -2.64 4.76
N SER A 84 9.12 -3.78 4.31
CA SER A 84 9.30 -4.12 2.89
C SER A 84 8.65 -5.47 2.62
N GLU A 85 7.81 -5.55 1.60
CA GLU A 85 7.23 -6.81 1.13
C GLU A 85 7.48 -6.96 -0.38
N GLU A 86 7.70 -8.18 -0.84
CA GLU A 86 7.91 -8.48 -2.27
C GLU A 86 6.98 -9.60 -2.73
N THR A 87 6.50 -9.50 -3.96
CA THR A 87 5.77 -10.58 -4.65
C THR A 87 6.19 -10.66 -6.10
N THR A 88 6.06 -11.84 -6.69
CA THR A 88 6.30 -12.09 -8.11
C THR A 88 5.03 -12.59 -8.80
N TYR A 89 5.06 -12.65 -10.13
CA TYR A 89 4.00 -13.24 -10.94
C TYR A 89 4.60 -13.98 -12.14
N ASP A 90 4.01 -15.12 -12.51
CA ASP A 90 4.47 -15.89 -13.68
C ASP A 90 3.86 -15.35 -14.98
N THR A 91 2.54 -15.12 -14.95
CA THR A 91 1.74 -14.59 -16.06
C THR A 91 1.01 -13.35 -15.61
N ALA A 92 1.16 -12.25 -16.35
CA ALA A 92 0.47 -11.01 -16.04
C ALA A 92 -1.03 -11.14 -16.33
N SER A 93 -1.87 -10.70 -15.38
CA SER A 93 -3.33 -10.68 -15.51
C SER A 93 -3.90 -9.51 -14.71
N MET A 94 -5.14 -9.12 -14.97
CA MET A 94 -5.79 -8.05 -14.19
C MET A 94 -6.24 -8.49 -12.79
N GLU A 95 -6.17 -9.78 -12.50
CA GLU A 95 -6.54 -10.32 -11.19
C GLU A 95 -5.54 -9.88 -10.11
N PRO A 96 -6.02 -9.58 -8.88
CA PRO A 96 -5.13 -9.30 -7.76
C PRO A 96 -4.22 -10.50 -7.43
N PHE A 97 -2.98 -10.22 -7.05
CA PHE A 97 -1.99 -11.23 -6.68
C PHE A 97 -1.16 -10.77 -5.48
N GLY A 98 -0.52 -11.72 -4.80
CA GLY A 98 0.21 -11.49 -3.56
C GLY A 98 0.14 -12.72 -2.66
N PHE A 99 0.24 -12.51 -1.34
CA PHE A 99 0.23 -13.61 -0.37
C PHE A 99 -0.44 -13.21 0.95
N ARG A 100 -1.04 -14.22 1.61
CA ARG A 100 -1.84 -14.04 2.82
C ARG A 100 -1.02 -13.64 4.06
N GLY A 101 0.16 -14.23 4.23
CA GLY A 101 0.94 -14.11 5.46
C GLY A 101 0.38 -14.96 6.62
N ALA A 102 1.17 -15.11 7.68
CA ALA A 102 0.84 -16.01 8.80
C ALA A 102 -0.40 -15.55 9.58
N VAL A 103 -0.52 -14.23 9.82
CA VAL A 103 -1.67 -13.66 10.53
C VAL A 103 -2.96 -13.87 9.74
N GLY A 104 -2.94 -13.66 8.43
CA GLY A 104 -4.09 -13.91 7.56
C GLY A 104 -4.48 -15.39 7.50
N ALA A 105 -3.50 -16.31 7.50
CA ALA A 105 -3.76 -17.74 7.51
C ALA A 105 -4.46 -18.22 8.80
N LEU A 106 -4.12 -17.63 9.95
CA LEU A 106 -4.75 -17.95 11.24
C LEU A 106 -6.08 -17.22 11.45
N GLY A 107 -6.17 -15.98 10.97
CA GLY A 107 -7.35 -15.13 11.15
C GLY A 107 -8.48 -15.39 10.15
N GLY A 108 -8.20 -16.08 9.05
CA GLY A 108 -9.15 -16.35 7.97
C GLY A 108 -9.49 -15.12 7.13
N ASN A 109 -10.59 -15.19 6.37
CA ASN A 109 -10.94 -14.18 5.37
C ASN A 109 -11.25 -12.77 5.92
N ARG A 110 -11.45 -12.63 7.24
CA ARG A 110 -11.67 -11.32 7.87
C ARG A 110 -10.40 -10.46 7.90
N VAL A 111 -9.23 -11.10 7.87
CA VAL A 111 -7.93 -10.43 7.93
C VAL A 111 -7.42 -10.17 6.50
N PRO A 112 -6.98 -8.94 6.19
CA PRO A 112 -6.36 -8.63 4.91
C PRO A 112 -5.13 -9.49 4.62
N ASN A 113 -4.75 -9.55 3.35
CA ASN A 113 -3.48 -10.17 2.94
C ASN A 113 -2.29 -9.37 3.48
N GLN A 114 -1.19 -10.03 3.83
CA GLN A 114 0.07 -9.34 4.15
C GLN A 114 0.55 -8.48 2.98
N LEU A 115 0.42 -8.98 1.75
CA LEU A 115 0.58 -8.18 0.54
C LEU A 115 -0.45 -8.62 -0.50
N MET A 116 -1.16 -7.67 -1.09
CA MET A 116 -1.96 -7.90 -2.29
C MET A 116 -1.89 -6.67 -3.18
N VAL A 117 -1.61 -6.89 -4.45
CA VAL A 117 -1.46 -5.85 -5.48
C VAL A 117 -2.26 -6.23 -6.71
N LYS A 118 -2.52 -5.27 -7.61
CA LYS A 118 -3.16 -5.52 -8.90
C LYS A 118 -2.63 -4.59 -9.98
N PHE A 119 -2.63 -5.04 -11.23
CA PHE A 119 -2.32 -4.16 -12.35
C PHE A 119 -3.43 -3.15 -12.58
N VAL A 120 -3.05 -1.96 -13.05
CA VAL A 120 -3.99 -0.86 -13.33
C VAL A 120 -4.62 -0.99 -14.71
N SER A 121 -3.93 -1.63 -15.65
CA SER A 121 -4.38 -1.79 -17.03
C SER A 121 -3.76 -3.02 -17.68
N ASN A 122 -4.33 -3.44 -18.82
CA ASN A 122 -3.86 -4.55 -19.64
C ASN A 122 -2.44 -4.36 -20.23
N LYS A 123 -1.80 -3.20 -20.01
CA LYS A 123 -0.37 -3.01 -20.33
C LYS A 123 0.55 -3.63 -19.28
N TYR A 124 0.02 -3.94 -18.09
CA TYR A 124 0.75 -4.53 -16.98
C TYR A 124 1.99 -3.71 -16.60
N GLU A 125 1.79 -2.42 -16.41
CA GLU A 125 2.85 -1.44 -16.15
C GLU A 125 2.72 -0.92 -14.71
N ASN A 126 1.69 -0.13 -14.45
CA ASN A 126 1.42 0.41 -13.13
C ASN A 126 0.70 -0.61 -12.24
N ILE A 127 1.03 -0.57 -10.96
CA ILE A 127 0.48 -1.43 -9.92
C ILE A 127 -0.29 -0.58 -8.91
N LYS A 128 -1.43 -1.08 -8.45
CA LYS A 128 -2.07 -0.60 -7.23
C LYS A 128 -1.78 -1.56 -6.08
N VAL A 129 -1.49 -1.01 -4.91
CA VAL A 129 -1.55 -1.77 -3.64
C VAL A 129 -3.01 -1.90 -3.23
N VAL A 130 -3.43 -3.12 -2.92
CA VAL A 130 -4.75 -3.42 -2.36
C VAL A 130 -4.63 -3.67 -0.88
N HIS A 131 -3.72 -4.55 -0.45
CA HIS A 131 -3.40 -4.80 0.95
C HIS A 131 -1.90 -4.67 1.18
N VAL A 132 -1.50 -4.09 2.30
CA VAL A 132 -0.12 -4.17 2.80
C VAL A 132 -0.10 -4.16 4.33
N ASN A 133 0.70 -5.03 4.91
CA ASN A 133 1.00 -5.01 6.34
C ASN A 133 1.97 -3.85 6.64
N ALA A 134 1.63 -3.04 7.64
CA ALA A 134 2.56 -2.05 8.18
C ALA A 134 2.17 -1.70 9.61
N THR A 135 3.08 -1.93 10.54
CA THR A 135 2.86 -1.58 11.95
C THR A 135 3.45 -0.21 12.25
N GLU A 136 2.65 0.67 12.85
CA GLU A 136 3.12 2.01 13.24
C GLU A 136 4.23 1.87 14.31
N PRO A 137 5.36 2.61 14.18
CA PRO A 137 6.44 2.57 15.15
C PRO A 137 5.95 2.85 16.59
N GLY A 138 6.43 2.05 17.54
CA GLY A 138 6.08 2.22 18.96
C GLY A 138 4.70 1.68 19.36
N THR A 139 4.01 0.99 18.45
CA THR A 139 2.76 0.27 18.76
C THR A 139 2.99 -1.23 18.80
N ASN A 140 2.25 -1.94 19.66
CA ASN A 140 2.20 -3.41 19.68
C ASN A 140 1.04 -3.94 18.82
N ASN A 141 0.41 -3.08 18.02
CA ASN A 141 -0.73 -3.44 17.20
C ASN A 141 -0.26 -3.86 15.81
N PHE A 142 -0.82 -4.94 15.29
CA PHE A 142 -0.67 -5.29 13.88
C PHE A 142 -1.72 -4.55 13.07
N TYR A 143 -1.26 -3.79 12.07
CA TYR A 143 -2.14 -3.06 11.17
C TYR A 143 -1.96 -3.50 9.72
N PHE A 144 -3.07 -3.53 9.00
CA PHE A 144 -3.08 -3.74 7.55
C PHE A 144 -3.74 -2.52 6.90
N TYR A 145 -3.13 -2.02 5.84
CA TYR A 145 -3.70 -0.93 5.05
C TYR A 145 -4.41 -1.53 3.84
N VAL A 146 -5.73 -1.34 3.81
CA VAL A 146 -6.62 -1.71 2.72
C VAL A 146 -6.89 -0.47 1.87
N LEU A 147 -6.46 -0.50 0.62
CA LEU A 147 -6.47 0.64 -0.28
C LEU A 147 -7.48 0.43 -1.40
N ASP A 148 -7.02 0.16 -2.63
CA ASP A 148 -7.82 0.14 -3.85
C ASP A 148 -8.75 -1.09 -4.02
N GLU A 149 -9.43 -1.49 -2.93
CA GLU A 149 -10.29 -2.68 -2.89
C GLU A 149 -11.61 -2.49 -3.66
N LYS A 150 -12.15 -1.25 -3.71
CA LYS A 150 -13.43 -0.92 -4.39
C LYS A 150 -13.31 -0.09 -5.67
N ASN A 151 -12.13 -0.05 -6.32
CA ASN A 151 -11.88 0.69 -7.58
C ASN A 151 -11.08 -0.09 -8.61
#